data_AF-A0A660V4P3-F1
#
_entry.id   AF-A0A660V4P3-F1
#
_cell.length_a   1.000
_cell.length_b   1.000
_cell.length_c   1.000
_cell.angle_alpha   90.00
_cell.angle_beta   90.00
_cell.angle_gamma   90.00
#
_symmetry.space_group_name_H-M   'P 1'
#
loop_
_entity.id
_entity.type
_entity.pdbx_description
1 polymer ?
#
loop_
_entity_poly.entity_id
_entity_poly.type
_entity_poly.pdbx_seq_one_letter_code
_entity_poly.pdbx_strand_id
1 'polypeptide(L)'
;MSLLDKLKSPDSGVKTEQRSHHAAAAISSTTTGTAAKGGFRVEFGPSRKDILNFTNQLAVMIRAGISLQDSLESVGSQIEKEKFRFVVLDLKSRIESGQSFSQALAEHPEVFNNLYINMIAAAEISGSMSSMLQQLTDYLDQEAETRSQVISAMVYPGIIATMAVVCVTFLMTFVLPRFLKVFAGKEHLLPGPTKAIMFISGIMSNYWFIVFPAIAGIIGGFWYLTSKTEAGKAWWDQMKLRLPLLKTLCRCLYIT
;
A
#
# COMPACT_ATOMS: atom_id res chain seq x y z
N MET A 1 32.60 -0.65 -82.72
CA MET A 1 31.66 0.00 -83.66
C MET A 1 30.29 -0.59 -83.42
N SER A 2 29.41 0.16 -82.75
CA SER A 2 28.00 -0.16 -82.46
C SER A 2 27.73 -1.35 -81.52
N LEU A 3 26.79 -1.16 -80.58
CA LEU A 3 26.13 -2.16 -79.72
C LEU A 3 26.54 -2.33 -78.24
N LEU A 4 27.25 -1.39 -77.60
CA LEU A 4 27.31 -1.34 -76.12
C LEU A 4 27.12 0.05 -75.51
N ASP A 5 26.60 1.02 -76.28
CA ASP A 5 26.20 2.35 -75.78
C ASP A 5 24.67 2.50 -75.63
N LYS A 6 23.95 1.37 -75.65
CA LYS A 6 22.49 1.31 -75.77
C LYS A 6 21.74 1.01 -74.47
N LEU A 7 22.20 1.54 -73.33
CA LEU A 7 21.45 1.51 -72.06
C LEU A 7 21.62 2.79 -71.21
N LYS A 8 21.77 3.96 -71.85
CA LYS A 8 21.62 5.26 -71.18
C LYS A 8 20.61 6.14 -71.92
N SER A 9 19.34 5.85 -71.64
CA SER A 9 18.17 6.76 -71.66
C SER A 9 16.94 6.05 -72.21
N PRO A 10 15.87 6.04 -71.41
CA PRO A 10 14.57 6.37 -71.93
C PRO A 10 14.06 7.61 -71.21
N ASP A 11 14.00 8.71 -71.96
CA ASP A 11 12.98 9.73 -71.78
C ASP A 11 11.62 9.14 -72.22
N SER A 12 10.55 9.71 -71.66
CA SER A 12 9.12 9.59 -71.98
C SER A 12 8.24 8.77 -71.02
N GLY A 13 7.44 9.53 -70.24
CA GLY A 13 6.38 9.04 -69.37
C GLY A 13 6.14 9.95 -68.16
N VAL A 14 6.02 11.27 -68.36
CA VAL A 14 4.72 11.96 -68.27
C VAL A 14 4.00 11.78 -66.91
N LYS A 15 4.18 12.78 -66.05
CA LYS A 15 3.12 13.45 -65.24
C LYS A 15 2.20 12.61 -64.33
N THR A 16 2.72 11.76 -63.43
CA THR A 16 1.82 11.17 -62.41
C THR A 16 2.34 11.10 -60.97
N GLU A 17 3.62 11.40 -60.67
CA GLU A 17 4.17 11.13 -59.32
C GLU A 17 4.61 12.34 -58.48
N GLN A 18 4.37 13.57 -58.91
CA GLN A 18 4.74 14.77 -58.13
C GLN A 18 3.59 15.42 -57.34
N ARG A 19 2.47 14.71 -57.16
CA ARG A 19 1.31 15.20 -56.38
C ARG A 19 1.12 14.53 -55.01
N SER A 20 2.00 13.61 -54.61
CA SER A 20 1.91 12.89 -53.32
C SER A 20 2.76 13.50 -52.19
N HIS A 21 3.77 14.33 -52.50
CA HIS A 21 4.68 14.84 -51.47
C HIS A 21 4.26 16.16 -50.79
N HIS A 22 3.21 16.84 -51.27
CA HIS A 22 2.66 18.04 -50.62
C HIS A 22 1.40 17.77 -49.77
N ALA A 23 0.90 16.52 -49.72
CA ALA A 23 -0.26 16.14 -48.92
C ALA A 23 0.11 15.58 -47.53
N ALA A 24 1.39 15.39 -47.22
CA ALA A 24 1.85 14.82 -45.95
C ALA A 24 2.15 15.86 -44.85
N ALA A 25 2.01 17.17 -45.13
CA ALA A 25 2.32 18.26 -44.21
C ALA A 25 1.09 18.86 -43.49
N ALA A 26 -0.09 18.24 -43.59
CA ALA A 26 -1.35 18.78 -43.05
C ALA A 26 -2.05 17.87 -42.02
N ILE A 27 -1.32 17.01 -41.30
CA ILE A 27 -1.88 16.13 -40.26
C ILE A 27 -1.32 16.45 -38.84
N SER A 28 -0.42 17.42 -38.69
CA SER A 28 0.16 17.80 -37.38
C SER A 28 -0.55 18.94 -36.64
N SER A 29 -1.81 19.26 -36.95
CA SER A 29 -2.54 20.33 -36.24
C SER A 29 -4.00 20.00 -35.94
N THR A 30 -4.27 18.79 -35.44
CA THR A 30 -5.47 18.58 -34.61
C THR A 30 -5.07 18.59 -33.15
N THR A 31 -5.15 19.80 -32.62
CA THR A 31 -5.36 20.16 -31.23
C THR A 31 -6.55 19.38 -30.67
N THR A 32 -6.34 18.13 -30.26
CA THR A 32 -7.24 17.49 -29.30
C THR A 32 -6.70 17.78 -27.91
N GLY A 33 -6.95 19.01 -27.47
CA GLY A 33 -7.02 19.32 -26.05
C GLY A 33 -8.08 18.39 -25.44
N THR A 34 -7.63 17.23 -24.97
CA THR A 34 -8.45 16.36 -24.16
C THR A 34 -8.52 17.02 -22.80
N ALA A 35 -9.54 17.86 -22.67
CA ALA A 35 -10.03 18.41 -21.43
C ALA A 35 -10.02 17.32 -20.33
N ALA A 36 -9.50 17.73 -19.19
CA ALA A 36 -9.43 16.97 -17.96
C ALA A 36 -10.73 16.20 -17.69
N LYS A 37 -10.70 14.88 -17.91
CA LYS A 37 -11.55 13.97 -17.16
C LYS A 37 -10.94 13.89 -15.77
N GLY A 38 -11.53 14.62 -14.83
CA GLY A 38 -11.30 14.44 -13.40
C GLY A 38 -11.71 13.03 -12.99
N GLY A 39 -10.85 12.06 -13.28
CA GLY A 39 -10.88 10.76 -12.62
C GLY A 39 -10.52 11.00 -11.17
N PHE A 40 -11.35 10.51 -10.26
CA PHE A 40 -11.01 10.38 -8.84
C PHE A 40 -9.81 9.45 -8.72
N ARG A 41 -8.59 9.98 -8.93
CA ARG A 41 -7.34 9.27 -8.67
C ARG A 41 -7.18 9.27 -7.17
N VAL A 42 -7.55 8.16 -6.54
CA VAL A 42 -7.20 7.89 -5.15
C VAL A 42 -5.69 7.72 -5.11
N GLU A 43 -4.98 8.83 -4.96
CA GLU A 43 -3.54 8.80 -4.79
C GLU A 43 -3.25 8.33 -3.37
N PHE A 44 -2.84 7.08 -3.25
CA PHE A 44 -2.34 6.53 -2.00
C PHE A 44 -1.04 7.24 -1.62
N GLY A 45 -0.91 7.58 -0.33
CA GLY A 45 0.31 8.15 0.21
C GLY A 45 1.55 7.24 0.03
N PRO A 46 2.75 7.76 0.33
CA PRO A 46 3.97 6.96 0.31
C PRO A 46 3.83 5.74 1.23
N SER A 47 4.26 4.59 0.73
CA SER A 47 4.43 3.40 1.56
C SER A 47 5.73 3.55 2.33
N ARG A 48 5.83 2.91 3.50
CA ARG A 48 7.09 2.86 4.26
C ARG A 48 8.24 2.26 3.45
N LYS A 49 7.93 1.33 2.54
CA LYS A 49 8.92 0.78 1.60
C LYS A 49 9.44 1.83 0.61
N ASP A 50 8.61 2.78 0.21
CA ASP A 50 9.02 3.87 -0.69
C ASP A 50 9.95 4.85 0.04
N ILE A 51 9.63 5.14 1.31
CA ILE A 51 10.47 5.99 2.18
C ILE A 51 11.83 5.32 2.43
N LEU A 52 11.84 4.01 2.70
CA LEU A 52 13.06 3.22 2.84
C LEU A 52 13.91 3.26 1.57
N ASN A 53 13.32 2.98 0.40
CA ASN A 53 14.04 3.03 -0.88
C ASN A 53 14.60 4.42 -1.17
N PHE A 54 13.81 5.47 -0.93
CA PHE A 54 14.24 6.86 -1.04
C PHE A 54 15.44 7.16 -0.14
N THR A 55 15.37 6.76 1.14
CA THR A 55 16.41 7.00 2.14
C THR A 55 17.69 6.26 1.78
N ASN A 56 17.58 5.01 1.30
CA ASN A 56 18.72 4.20 0.89
C ASN A 56 19.41 4.79 -0.35
N GLN A 57 18.64 5.18 -1.38
CA GLN A 57 19.19 5.85 -2.57
C GLN A 57 19.88 7.17 -2.20
N LEU A 58 19.26 7.96 -1.33
CA LEU A 58 19.85 9.20 -0.81
C LEU A 58 21.16 8.92 -0.06
N ALA A 59 21.16 7.93 0.85
CA ALA A 59 22.35 7.50 1.59
C ALA A 59 23.51 7.11 0.65
N VAL A 60 23.22 6.36 -0.42
CA VAL A 60 24.21 5.94 -1.41
C VAL A 60 24.78 7.13 -2.17
N MET A 61 23.95 8.06 -2.61
CA MET A 61 24.39 9.25 -3.36
C MET A 61 25.22 10.20 -2.49
N ILE A 62 24.77 10.46 -1.25
CA ILE A 62 25.52 11.29 -0.29
C ILE A 62 26.87 10.64 0.07
N ARG A 63 26.92 9.31 0.21
CA ARG A 63 28.19 8.59 0.43
C ARG A 63 29.12 8.69 -0.78
N ALA A 64 28.57 8.71 -1.99
CA ALA A 64 29.34 8.94 -3.21
C ALA A 64 29.83 10.40 -3.36
N GLY A 65 29.48 11.29 -2.43
CA GLY A 65 29.89 12.69 -2.44
C GLY A 65 29.04 13.57 -3.35
N ILE A 66 27.89 13.09 -3.81
CA ILE A 66 26.94 13.89 -4.58
C ILE A 66 26.27 14.90 -3.64
N SER A 67 25.99 16.10 -4.13
CA SER A 67 25.32 17.14 -3.34
C SER A 67 23.93 16.68 -2.91
N LEU A 68 23.44 17.20 -1.78
CA LEU A 68 22.10 16.86 -1.29
C LEU A 68 20.99 17.29 -2.27
N GLN A 69 21.16 18.46 -2.90
CA GLN A 69 20.21 19.00 -3.86
C GLN A 69 20.12 18.12 -5.12
N ASP A 70 21.26 17.73 -5.69
CA ASP A 70 21.31 16.86 -6.89
C ASP A 70 20.78 15.46 -6.57
N SER A 71 21.07 14.97 -5.35
CA SER A 71 20.58 13.66 -4.91
C SER A 71 19.06 13.65 -4.78
N LEU A 72 18.45 14.70 -4.21
CA LEU A 72 17.00 14.84 -4.10
C LEU A 72 16.32 14.96 -5.47
N GLU A 73 16.93 15.65 -6.42
CA GLU A 73 16.42 15.72 -7.79
C GLU A 73 16.43 14.36 -8.48
N SER A 74 17.56 13.68 -8.43
CA SER A 74 17.74 12.36 -9.05
C SER A 74 16.78 11.32 -8.46
N VAL A 75 16.71 11.22 -7.13
CA VAL A 75 15.81 10.28 -6.46
C VAL A 75 14.35 10.69 -6.66
N GLY A 76 14.04 11.99 -6.62
CA GLY A 76 12.70 12.52 -6.86
C GLY A 76 12.16 12.15 -8.25
N SER A 77 13.01 12.15 -9.27
CA SER A 77 12.63 11.79 -10.64
C SER A 77 12.27 10.31 -10.81
N GLN A 78 12.76 9.43 -9.93
CA GLN A 78 12.55 7.98 -9.97
C GLN A 78 11.28 7.54 -9.22
N ILE A 79 10.65 8.43 -8.46
CA ILE A 79 9.46 8.10 -7.66
C ILE A 79 8.22 8.00 -8.55
N GLU A 80 7.59 6.82 -8.57
CA GLU A 80 6.36 6.56 -9.33
C GLU A 80 5.13 7.26 -8.72
N LYS A 81 5.09 7.42 -7.40
CA LYS A 81 3.94 8.00 -6.68
C LYS A 81 3.95 9.52 -6.74
N GLU A 82 2.95 10.09 -7.39
CA GLU A 82 2.80 11.53 -7.61
C GLU A 82 2.85 12.36 -6.31
N LYS A 83 2.11 11.94 -5.27
CA LYS A 83 2.16 12.59 -3.94
C LYS A 83 3.55 12.60 -3.32
N PHE A 84 4.25 11.47 -3.37
CA PHE A 84 5.58 11.37 -2.74
C PHE A 84 6.62 12.15 -3.54
N ARG A 85 6.50 12.15 -4.88
CA ARG A 85 7.32 13.00 -5.75
C ARG A 85 7.13 14.48 -5.43
N PHE A 86 5.89 14.93 -5.22
CA PHE A 86 5.61 16.32 -4.82
C PHE A 86 6.31 16.68 -3.50
N VAL A 87 6.22 15.81 -2.50
CA VAL A 87 6.92 16.00 -1.21
C VAL A 87 8.43 16.12 -1.41
N VAL A 88 9.05 15.24 -2.20
CA VAL A 88 10.51 15.28 -2.43
C VAL A 88 10.94 16.53 -3.23
N LEU A 89 10.15 16.96 -4.20
CA LEU A 89 10.42 18.20 -4.94
C LEU A 89 10.24 19.44 -4.07
N ASP A 90 9.27 19.44 -3.15
CA ASP A 90 9.11 20.51 -2.15
C ASP A 90 10.31 20.56 -1.19
N LEU A 91 10.81 19.40 -0.73
CA LEU A 91 12.04 19.32 0.06
C LEU A 91 13.23 19.95 -0.68
N LYS A 92 13.42 19.61 -1.97
CA LYS A 92 14.47 20.21 -2.81
C LYS A 92 14.32 21.74 -2.84
N SER A 93 13.13 22.24 -3.20
CA SER A 93 12.89 23.68 -3.33
C SER A 93 13.17 24.45 -2.02
N ARG A 94 12.87 23.84 -0.87
CA ARG A 94 13.13 24.42 0.45
C ARG A 94 14.62 24.48 0.77
N ILE A 95 15.36 23.42 0.46
CA ILE A 95 16.81 23.38 0.66
C ILE A 95 17.51 24.37 -0.28
N GLU A 96 17.03 24.52 -1.52
CA GLU A 96 17.51 25.55 -2.45
C GLU A 96 17.23 26.97 -1.93
N SER A 97 16.12 27.17 -1.20
CA SER A 97 15.81 28.44 -0.54
C SER A 97 16.65 28.72 0.72
N GLY A 98 17.51 27.77 1.13
CA GLY A 98 18.41 27.90 2.28
C GLY A 98 17.88 27.34 3.60
N GLN A 99 16.74 26.64 3.59
CA GLN A 99 16.28 25.91 4.78
C GLN A 99 17.19 24.70 5.05
N SER A 100 17.35 24.32 6.32
CA SER A 100 18.04 23.07 6.65
C SER A 100 17.19 21.87 6.21
N PHE A 101 17.84 20.75 5.91
CA PHE A 101 17.18 19.51 5.53
C PHE A 101 16.24 19.01 6.62
N SER A 102 16.64 19.10 7.89
CA SER A 102 15.79 18.75 9.02
C SER A 102 14.51 19.61 9.11
N GLN A 103 14.62 20.91 8.86
CA GLN A 103 13.47 21.83 8.83
C GLN A 103 12.54 21.52 7.65
N ALA A 104 13.11 21.26 6.47
CA ALA A 104 12.32 20.90 5.30
C ALA A 104 11.53 19.58 5.54
N LEU A 105 12.14 18.58 6.18
CA LEU A 105 11.48 17.33 6.54
C LEU A 105 10.37 17.52 7.58
N ALA A 106 10.52 18.47 8.51
CA ALA A 106 9.55 18.74 9.57
C ALA A 106 8.21 19.28 9.04
N GLU A 107 8.18 19.85 7.83
CA GLU A 107 6.96 20.31 7.16
C GLU A 107 6.09 19.15 6.64
N HIS A 108 6.64 17.92 6.60
CA HIS A 108 5.96 16.73 6.11
C HIS A 108 5.88 15.62 7.19
N PRO A 109 5.26 15.87 8.36
CA PRO A 109 5.21 14.92 9.48
C PRO A 109 4.36 13.67 9.17
N GLU A 110 3.50 13.73 8.15
CA GLU A 110 2.73 12.57 7.68
C GLU A 110 3.60 11.50 7.00
N VAL A 111 4.75 11.91 6.46
CA VAL A 111 5.68 11.05 5.73
C VAL A 111 6.89 10.70 6.60
N PHE A 112 7.48 11.70 7.26
CA PHE A 112 8.69 11.54 8.06
C PHE A 112 8.36 11.63 9.55
N ASN A 113 8.65 10.56 10.30
CA ASN A 113 8.44 10.52 11.74
C ASN A 113 9.44 11.44 12.47
N ASN A 114 9.10 11.87 13.69
CA ASN A 114 9.96 12.69 14.55
C ASN A 114 11.37 12.11 14.75
N LEU A 115 11.49 10.77 14.86
CA LEU A 115 12.80 10.11 14.97
C LEU A 115 13.66 10.35 13.72
N TYR A 116 13.07 10.26 12.53
CA TYR A 116 13.75 10.52 11.25
C TYR A 116 14.27 11.96 11.23
N ILE A 117 13.42 12.93 11.56
CA ILE A 117 13.76 14.36 11.56
C ILE A 117 14.90 14.65 12.55
N ASN A 118 14.81 14.11 13.77
CA ASN A 118 15.80 14.34 14.82
C ASN A 118 17.17 13.73 14.48
N MET A 119 17.20 12.56 13.85
CA MET A 119 18.45 11.95 13.38
C MET A 119 19.11 12.79 12.29
N ILE A 120 18.34 13.33 11.34
CA ILE A 120 18.85 14.23 10.31
C ILE A 120 19.34 15.54 10.94
N ALA A 121 18.60 16.13 11.88
CA ALA A 121 19.04 17.34 12.58
C ALA A 121 20.39 17.15 13.30
N ALA A 122 20.57 16.01 13.97
CA ALA A 122 21.85 15.65 14.60
C ALA A 122 22.96 15.44 13.55
N ALA A 123 22.64 14.90 12.39
CA ALA A 123 23.57 14.70 11.28
C ALA A 123 24.03 16.03 10.65
N GLU A 124 23.12 16.99 10.51
CA GLU A 124 23.43 18.33 10.00
C GLU A 124 24.37 19.09 10.93
N ILE A 125 24.14 19.05 12.24
CA ILE A 125 24.99 19.72 13.24
C ILE A 125 26.37 19.07 13.31
N SER A 126 26.43 17.73 13.24
CA SER A 126 27.69 16.97 13.31
C SER A 126 28.44 16.89 11.98
N GLY A 127 27.83 17.35 10.88
CA GLY A 127 28.38 17.22 9.52
C GLY A 127 28.49 15.76 9.05
N SER A 128 27.80 14.82 9.71
CA SER A 128 27.94 13.37 9.48
C SER A 128 26.72 12.76 8.76
N MET A 129 26.24 13.46 7.72
CA MET A 129 25.04 13.08 6.95
C MET A 129 25.13 11.65 6.36
N SER A 130 26.29 11.28 5.80
CA SER A 130 26.50 9.96 5.17
C SER A 130 26.32 8.79 6.15
N SER A 131 26.91 8.89 7.34
CA SER A 131 26.79 7.84 8.36
C SER A 131 25.40 7.78 8.98
N MET A 132 24.77 8.93 9.23
CA MET A 132 23.43 8.97 9.82
C MET A 132 22.35 8.48 8.85
N LEU A 133 22.43 8.81 7.56
CA LEU A 133 21.53 8.26 6.55
C LEU A 133 21.66 6.73 6.40
N GLN A 134 22.88 6.18 6.56
CA GLN A 134 23.07 4.72 6.58
C GLN A 134 22.40 4.10 7.80
N GLN A 135 22.64 4.63 9.00
CA GLN A 135 21.98 4.14 10.23
C GLN A 135 20.45 4.25 10.14
N LEU A 136 19.95 5.32 9.53
CA LEU A 136 18.52 5.52 9.31
C LEU A 136 17.94 4.50 8.32
N THR A 137 18.69 4.14 7.28
CA THR A 137 18.33 3.08 6.35
C THR A 137 18.26 1.73 7.08
N ASP A 138 19.29 1.39 7.85
CA ASP A 138 19.34 0.14 8.61
C ASP A 138 18.17 0.03 9.61
N TYR A 139 17.81 1.16 10.26
CA TYR A 139 16.64 1.25 11.14
C TYR A 139 15.32 1.01 10.40
N LEU A 140 15.11 1.68 9.26
CA LEU A 140 13.90 1.53 8.45
C LEU A 140 13.78 0.12 7.86
N ASP A 141 14.90 -0.52 7.49
CA ASP A 141 14.94 -1.91 7.02
C ASP A 141 14.52 -2.87 8.14
N GLN A 142 15.07 -2.73 9.34
CA GLN A 142 14.69 -3.55 10.50
C GLN A 142 13.21 -3.38 10.88
N GLU A 143 12.69 -2.14 10.82
CA GLU A 143 11.28 -1.87 11.07
C GLU A 143 10.39 -2.54 10.00
N ALA A 144 10.78 -2.45 8.72
CA ALA A 144 10.07 -3.07 7.61
C ALA A 144 10.09 -4.62 7.70
N GLU A 145 11.23 -5.20 8.05
CA GLU A 145 11.39 -6.64 8.21
C GLU A 145 10.53 -7.17 9.37
N THR A 146 10.64 -6.55 10.54
CA THR A 146 9.83 -6.92 11.72
C THR A 146 8.35 -6.88 11.39
N ARG A 147 7.90 -5.83 10.70
CA ARG A 147 6.50 -5.72 10.29
C ARG A 147 6.10 -6.79 9.28
N SER A 148 6.96 -7.10 8.31
CA SER A 148 6.73 -8.16 7.33
C SER A 148 6.58 -9.53 8.00
N GLN A 149 7.42 -9.82 8.99
CA GLN A 149 7.34 -11.05 9.78
C GLN A 149 6.02 -11.12 10.56
N VAL A 150 5.61 -10.03 11.21
CA VAL A 150 4.32 -9.96 11.92
C VAL A 150 3.14 -10.19 10.97
N ILE A 151 3.13 -9.52 9.82
CA ILE A 151 2.07 -9.69 8.82
C ILE A 151 2.02 -11.14 8.35
N SER A 152 3.18 -11.71 8.00
CA SER A 152 3.29 -13.10 7.53
C SER A 152 2.79 -14.10 8.58
N ALA A 153 3.09 -13.88 9.86
CA ALA A 153 2.61 -14.71 10.97
C ALA A 153 1.08 -14.61 11.15
N MET A 154 0.45 -13.47 10.83
CA MET A 154 -1.00 -13.27 10.94
C MET A 154 -1.80 -13.82 9.74
N VAL A 155 -1.16 -14.03 8.59
CA VAL A 155 -1.82 -14.57 7.39
C VAL A 155 -2.39 -15.97 7.65
N TYR A 156 -1.62 -16.86 8.28
CA TYR A 156 -2.07 -18.24 8.54
C TYR A 156 -3.31 -18.31 9.46
N PRO A 157 -3.32 -17.66 10.65
CA PRO A 157 -4.52 -17.54 11.48
C PRO A 157 -5.70 -16.92 10.73
N GLY A 158 -5.46 -15.90 9.90
CA GLY A 158 -6.49 -15.25 9.10
C GLY A 158 -7.18 -16.20 8.12
N ILE A 159 -6.41 -17.01 7.40
CA ILE A 159 -6.96 -17.99 6.44
C ILE A 159 -7.79 -19.06 7.15
N ILE A 160 -7.28 -19.66 8.24
CA ILE A 160 -8.01 -20.71 8.97
C ILE A 160 -9.27 -20.16 9.63
N ALA A 161 -9.20 -18.98 10.25
CA ALA A 161 -10.38 -18.34 10.84
C ALA A 161 -11.45 -18.08 9.76
N THR A 162 -11.05 -17.58 8.59
CA THR A 162 -11.97 -17.36 7.47
C THR A 162 -12.59 -18.66 7.00
N MET A 163 -11.79 -19.72 6.82
CA MET A 163 -12.28 -21.05 6.44
C MET A 163 -13.24 -21.63 7.48
N ALA A 164 -12.94 -21.49 8.77
CA ALA A 164 -13.81 -21.95 9.85
C ALA A 164 -15.17 -21.26 9.81
N VAL A 165 -15.19 -19.92 9.64
CA VAL A 165 -16.45 -19.16 9.51
C VAL A 165 -17.24 -19.63 8.29
N VAL A 166 -16.59 -19.74 7.12
CA VAL A 166 -17.25 -20.23 5.89
C VAL A 166 -17.83 -21.62 6.07
N CYS A 167 -17.08 -22.56 6.64
CA CYS A 167 -17.53 -23.92 6.92
C CYS A 167 -18.73 -23.95 7.87
N VAL A 168 -18.68 -23.22 8.98
CA VAL A 168 -19.78 -23.15 9.96
C VAL A 168 -21.04 -22.57 9.32
N THR A 169 -20.91 -21.49 8.55
CA THR A 169 -22.05 -20.90 7.83
C THR A 169 -22.61 -21.86 6.79
N PHE A 170 -21.77 -22.56 6.03
CA PHE A 170 -22.21 -23.56 5.06
C PHE A 170 -22.99 -24.71 5.72
N LEU A 171 -22.47 -25.25 6.84
CA LEU A 171 -23.15 -26.30 7.61
C LEU A 171 -24.51 -25.84 8.14
N MET A 172 -24.58 -24.62 8.68
CA MET A 172 -25.84 -24.06 9.18
C MET A 172 -26.87 -23.83 8.07
N THR A 173 -26.46 -23.32 6.91
CA THR A 173 -27.40 -22.94 5.84
C THR A 173 -27.90 -24.14 5.02
N PHE A 174 -27.07 -25.15 4.77
CA PHE A 174 -27.45 -26.27 3.90
C PHE A 174 -27.71 -27.57 4.66
N VAL A 175 -26.84 -27.91 5.62
CA VAL A 175 -26.86 -29.23 6.27
C VAL A 175 -27.91 -29.27 7.38
N LEU A 176 -27.90 -28.28 8.28
CA LEU A 176 -28.84 -28.24 9.41
C LEU A 176 -30.33 -28.24 9.02
N PRO A 177 -30.82 -27.44 8.04
CA PRO A 177 -32.24 -27.47 7.67
C PRO A 177 -32.68 -28.79 7.01
N ARG A 178 -31.77 -29.48 6.31
CA ARG A 178 -32.03 -30.83 5.79
C ARG A 178 -32.28 -31.81 6.94
N PHE A 179 -31.47 -31.75 8.00
CA PHE A 179 -31.69 -32.56 9.20
C PHE A 179 -33.01 -32.21 9.90
N LEU A 180 -33.34 -30.92 10.06
CA LEU A 180 -34.59 -30.51 10.71
C LEU A 180 -35.84 -31.06 10.00
N LYS A 181 -35.85 -31.12 8.66
CA LYS A 181 -36.95 -31.73 7.89
C LYS A 181 -37.17 -33.22 8.22
N VAL A 182 -36.14 -33.95 8.64
CA VAL A 182 -36.25 -35.36 9.03
C VAL A 182 -36.89 -35.52 10.42
N PHE A 183 -36.78 -34.50 11.29
CA PHE A 183 -37.38 -34.49 12.62
C PHE A 183 -38.76 -33.80 12.67
N ALA A 184 -39.23 -33.27 11.54
CA ALA A 184 -40.55 -32.68 11.41
C ALA A 184 -41.63 -33.72 11.75
N GLY A 185 -42.42 -33.46 12.81
CA GLY A 185 -43.47 -34.37 13.30
C GLY A 185 -43.21 -35.04 14.66
N LYS A 186 -42.01 -34.90 15.26
CA LYS A 186 -41.69 -35.42 16.61
C LYS A 186 -41.39 -34.31 17.64
N GLU A 187 -42.07 -33.18 17.51
CA GLU A 187 -41.75 -31.93 18.23
C GLU A 187 -41.88 -32.00 19.77
N HIS A 188 -42.64 -32.96 20.30
CA HIS A 188 -42.81 -33.16 21.75
C HIS A 188 -41.59 -33.83 22.42
N LEU A 189 -40.74 -34.54 21.69
CA LEU A 189 -39.67 -35.38 22.28
C LEU A 189 -38.30 -34.70 22.35
N LEU A 190 -38.17 -33.44 21.93
CA LEU A 190 -36.88 -32.76 21.81
C LEU A 190 -36.45 -32.11 23.13
N PRO A 191 -35.30 -32.54 23.73
CA PRO A 191 -34.70 -31.88 24.88
C PRO A 191 -34.38 -30.41 24.58
N GLY A 192 -34.44 -29.55 25.60
CA GLY A 192 -34.23 -28.10 25.49
C GLY A 192 -33.03 -27.63 24.64
N PRO A 193 -31.85 -28.30 24.67
CA PRO A 193 -30.71 -27.94 23.82
C PRO A 193 -31.01 -27.97 22.32
N THR A 194 -31.86 -28.87 21.85
CA THR A 194 -32.20 -28.98 20.42
C THR A 194 -33.14 -27.85 19.97
N LYS A 195 -33.98 -27.32 20.87
CA LYS A 195 -34.81 -26.13 20.59
C LYS A 195 -33.98 -24.85 20.48
N ALA A 196 -32.93 -24.70 21.29
CA ALA A 196 -32.00 -23.58 21.19
C ALA A 196 -31.27 -23.55 19.84
N ILE A 197 -30.84 -24.72 19.34
CA ILE A 197 -30.23 -24.86 18.01
C ILE A 197 -31.22 -24.50 16.89
N MET A 198 -32.51 -24.86 17.03
CA MET A 198 -33.55 -24.47 16.07
C MET A 198 -33.75 -22.94 16.00
N PHE A 199 -33.73 -22.25 17.14
CA PHE A 199 -33.86 -20.79 17.18
C PHE A 199 -32.67 -20.09 16.48
N ILE A 200 -31.44 -20.54 16.78
CA ILE A 200 -30.21 -20.03 16.16
C ILE A 200 -30.19 -20.32 14.65
N SER A 201 -30.66 -21.49 14.24
CA SER A 201 -30.79 -21.89 12.83
C SER A 201 -31.78 -21.03 12.05
N GLY A 202 -32.92 -20.69 12.65
CA GLY A 202 -33.93 -19.82 12.03
C GLY A 202 -33.38 -18.43 11.70
N ILE A 203 -32.53 -17.89 12.59
CA ILE A 203 -31.81 -16.62 12.34
C ILE A 203 -30.79 -16.79 11.21
N MET A 204 -30.02 -17.90 11.20
CA MET A 204 -28.95 -18.10 10.23
C MET A 204 -29.48 -18.37 8.80
N SER A 205 -30.53 -19.17 8.65
CA SER A 205 -31.13 -19.55 7.36
C SER A 205 -31.84 -18.39 6.66
N ASN A 206 -32.59 -17.58 7.43
CA ASN A 206 -33.37 -16.47 6.88
C ASN A 206 -32.57 -15.17 6.69
N TYR A 207 -31.43 -15.01 7.40
CA TYR A 207 -30.66 -13.77 7.43
C TYR A 207 -29.16 -13.92 7.12
N TRP A 208 -28.74 -14.92 6.34
CA TRP A 208 -27.32 -15.11 5.97
C TRP A 208 -26.67 -13.83 5.38
N PHE A 209 -27.45 -13.06 4.61
CA PHE A 209 -27.04 -11.76 4.02
C PHE A 209 -26.85 -10.65 5.06
N ILE A 210 -27.43 -10.78 6.26
CA ILE A 210 -27.24 -9.88 7.40
C ILE A 210 -26.18 -10.41 8.37
N VAL A 211 -26.02 -11.73 8.51
CA VAL A 211 -25.06 -12.33 9.46
C VAL A 211 -23.62 -12.03 9.07
N PHE A 212 -23.25 -12.15 7.78
CA PHE A 212 -21.90 -11.79 7.32
C PHE A 212 -21.54 -10.32 7.59
N PRO A 213 -22.36 -9.32 7.20
CA PRO A 213 -22.09 -7.93 7.53
C PRO A 213 -22.27 -7.61 9.02
N ALA A 214 -23.09 -8.35 9.77
CA ALA A 214 -23.17 -8.20 11.23
C ALA A 214 -21.91 -8.71 11.93
N ILE A 215 -21.34 -9.85 11.51
CA ILE A 215 -20.06 -10.34 12.04
C ILE A 215 -18.92 -9.42 11.61
N ALA A 216 -18.86 -9.00 10.34
CA ALA A 216 -17.89 -8.02 9.88
C ALA A 216 -18.06 -6.66 10.58
N GLY A 217 -19.30 -6.27 10.89
CA GLY A 217 -19.65 -5.08 11.64
C GLY A 217 -19.37 -5.19 13.15
N ILE A 218 -19.44 -6.38 13.73
CA ILE A 218 -19.03 -6.64 15.13
C ILE A 218 -17.51 -6.67 15.20
N ILE A 219 -16.82 -7.33 14.26
CA ILE A 219 -15.35 -7.34 14.22
C ILE A 219 -14.82 -5.93 13.93
N GLY A 220 -15.36 -5.27 12.90
CA GLY A 220 -15.00 -3.91 12.52
C GLY A 220 -15.42 -2.88 13.58
N GLY A 221 -16.59 -3.05 14.21
CA GLY A 221 -17.08 -2.23 15.30
C GLY A 221 -16.30 -2.43 16.59
N PHE A 222 -15.94 -3.67 16.93
CA PHE A 222 -15.04 -3.99 18.04
C PHE A 222 -13.64 -3.42 17.78
N TRP A 223 -13.12 -3.53 16.55
CA TRP A 223 -11.85 -2.92 16.14
C TRP A 223 -11.91 -1.39 16.17
N TYR A 224 -13.04 -0.79 15.76
CA TYR A 224 -13.28 0.65 15.80
C TYR A 224 -13.41 1.17 17.23
N LEU A 225 -14.15 0.47 18.08
CA LEU A 225 -14.41 0.83 19.47
C LEU A 225 -13.14 0.65 20.32
N THR A 226 -12.35 -0.39 20.08
CA THR A 226 -11.04 -0.58 20.73
C THR A 226 -9.98 0.40 20.21
N SER A 227 -10.07 0.86 18.97
CA SER A 227 -9.12 1.85 18.41
C SER A 227 -9.40 3.29 18.85
N LYS A 228 -10.67 3.65 19.09
CA LYS A 228 -11.07 5.03 19.45
C LYS A 228 -11.32 5.27 20.94
N THR A 229 -11.63 4.25 21.73
CA THR A 229 -11.92 4.42 23.17
C THR A 229 -10.64 4.22 24.00
N GLU A 230 -10.23 5.19 24.82
CA GLU A 230 -9.04 5.05 25.69
C GLU A 230 -9.16 3.86 26.66
N ALA A 231 -10.36 3.59 27.17
CA ALA A 231 -10.66 2.39 27.97
C ALA A 231 -10.55 1.08 27.15
N GLY A 232 -10.81 1.14 25.84
CA GLY A 232 -10.67 0.01 24.93
C GLY A 232 -9.21 -0.35 24.64
N LYS A 233 -8.34 0.65 24.45
CA LYS A 233 -6.88 0.46 24.36
C LYS A 233 -6.33 -0.09 25.67
N ALA A 234 -6.72 0.48 26.82
CA ALA A 234 -6.26 0.03 28.12
C ALA A 234 -6.69 -1.40 28.45
N TRP A 235 -7.93 -1.78 28.16
CA TRP A 235 -8.41 -3.16 28.33
C TRP A 235 -7.72 -4.12 27.37
N TRP A 236 -7.49 -3.73 26.11
CA TRP A 236 -6.77 -4.54 25.13
C TRP A 236 -5.29 -4.74 25.53
N ASP A 237 -4.64 -3.69 26.04
CA ASP A 237 -3.28 -3.77 26.57
C ASP A 237 -3.22 -4.64 27.84
N GLN A 238 -4.20 -4.52 28.74
CA GLN A 238 -4.29 -5.33 29.95
C GLN A 238 -4.62 -6.81 29.64
N MET A 239 -5.38 -7.08 28.59
CA MET A 239 -5.69 -8.42 28.13
C MET A 239 -4.51 -9.06 27.37
N LYS A 240 -3.76 -8.28 26.58
CA LYS A 240 -2.47 -8.68 26.00
C LYS A 240 -1.43 -9.00 27.08
N LEU A 241 -1.39 -8.22 28.16
CA LEU A 241 -0.50 -8.45 29.31
C LEU A 241 -0.85 -9.70 30.12
N ARG A 242 -2.09 -10.22 30.01
CA ARG A 242 -2.53 -11.47 30.66
C ARG A 242 -2.23 -12.74 29.87
N LEU A 243 -1.77 -12.62 28.62
CA LEU A 243 -1.33 -13.77 27.84
C LEU A 243 0.10 -14.17 28.27
N PRO A 244 0.32 -15.37 28.85
CA PRO A 244 1.63 -15.80 29.33
C PRO A 244 2.71 -15.84 28.25
N LEU A 245 2.31 -15.96 26.97
CA LEU A 245 3.22 -15.94 25.81
C LEU A 245 3.82 -14.56 25.52
N LEU A 246 3.10 -13.45 25.78
CA LEU A 246 3.60 -12.08 25.57
C LEU A 246 4.51 -11.61 26.71
N LYS A 247 4.34 -12.19 27.91
CA LYS A 247 5.15 -11.87 29.09
C LYS A 247 6.63 -12.22 28.89
N THR A 248 6.93 -13.28 28.16
CA THR A 248 8.30 -13.69 27.84
C THR A 248 8.97 -12.74 26.84
N LEU A 249 8.22 -12.22 25.87
CA LEU A 249 8.74 -11.28 24.86
C LEU A 249 8.98 -9.88 25.43
N CYS A 250 8.04 -9.33 26.21
CA CYS A 250 8.22 -8.03 26.85
C CYS A 250 9.37 -8.02 27.86
N ARG A 251 9.67 -9.16 28.50
CA ARG A 251 10.80 -9.29 29.42
C ARG A 251 12.16 -9.22 28.71
N CYS A 252 12.27 -9.73 27.48
CA CYS A 252 13.50 -9.60 26.69
C CYS A 252 13.70 -8.18 26.16
N LEU A 253 12.64 -7.51 25.73
CA LEU A 253 12.73 -6.15 25.17
C LEU A 253 13.12 -5.09 26.21
N TYR A 254 12.79 -5.30 27.50
CA TYR A 254 13.14 -4.36 28.57
C TYR A 254 14.59 -4.53 29.08
N ILE A 255 15.30 -5.57 28.64
CA ILE A 255 16.65 -5.93 29.10
C ILE A 255 17.74 -5.59 28.06
N THR A 256 17.36 -5.14 26.85
CA THR A 256 18.29 -4.64 25.82
C THR A 256 18.05 -3.16 25.61
#